data_AF-A0AAV5HM49-F1
#
_entry.id   AF-A0AAV5HM49-F1
#
_cell.length_a   1.000
_cell.length_b   1.000
_cell.length_c   1.000
_cell.angle_alpha   90.00
_cell.angle_beta   90.00
_cell.angle_gamma   90.00
#
_symmetry.space_group_name_H-M   'P 1'
#
loop_
_entity.id
_entity.type
_entity.pdbx_description
1 polymer ?
#
loop_
_entity_poly.entity_id
_entity_poly.type
_entity_poly.pdbx_seq_one_letter_code
_entity_poly.pdbx_strand_id
1 'polypeptide(L)' 'MVQAIEKRISVFSQVPVENGELIQVLRYEQHQFYKPHHDYFSDTFNLKRGGQRIATMLMYLSDGVEGGETYFPMVFIL' A
#
# COMPACT_ATOMS: atom_id res chain seq x y z
N MET A 1 8.50 16.50 7.15
CA MET A 1 7.52 15.58 7.78
C MET A 1 7.40 14.27 6.99
N VAL A 2 7.01 14.30 5.71
CA VAL A 2 6.91 13.11 4.83
C VAL A 2 8.19 12.28 4.80
N GLN A 3 9.35 12.91 4.57
CA GLN A 3 10.66 12.24 4.57
C GLN A 3 10.97 11.46 5.87
N ALA A 4 10.46 11.92 7.02
CA ALA A 4 10.66 11.20 8.28
C ALA A 4 9.82 9.92 8.35
N ILE A 5 8.63 9.93 7.73
CA ILE A 5 7.77 8.75 7.58
C ILE A 5 8.43 7.76 6.61
N GLU A 6 8.89 8.23 5.45
CA GLU A 6 9.59 7.40 4.46
C GLU A 6 10.85 6.73 5.07
N LYS A 7 11.62 7.49 5.87
CA LYS A 7 12.75 6.93 6.61
C LYS A 7 12.32 5.86 7.62
N ARG A 8 11.21 6.06 8.33
CA ARG A 8 10.69 5.07 9.28
C ARG A 8 10.23 3.80 8.57
N ILE A 9 9.54 3.94 7.44
CA ILE A 9 9.13 2.81 6.60
C ILE A 9 10.37 2.04 6.15
N SER A 10 11.39 2.72 5.63
CA SER A 10 12.64 2.11 5.19
C SER A 10 13.35 1.32 6.30
N VAL A 11 13.44 1.90 7.51
CA VAL A 11 14.03 1.20 8.66
C VAL A 11 13.22 -0.05 9.03
N PHE A 12 11.88 0.03 9.03
CA PHE A 12 11.02 -1.09 9.39
C PHE A 12 11.02 -2.20 8.34
N SER A 13 10.90 -1.85 7.06
CA SER A 13 10.83 -2.80 5.96
C SER A 13 12.20 -3.37 5.57
N GLN A 14 13.29 -2.74 6.02
CA GLN A 14 14.66 -3.02 5.59
C GLN A 14 14.87 -2.81 4.07
N VAL A 15 14.06 -1.95 3.47
CA VAL A 15 14.15 -1.56 2.05
C VAL A 15 14.65 -0.12 1.97
N PRO A 16 15.63 0.22 1.11
CA PRO A 16 16.10 1.60 0.96
C PRO A 16 14.99 2.56 0.54
N VAL A 17 15.07 3.82 0.97
CA VAL A 17 14.04 4.84 0.72
C VAL A 17 13.84 5.07 -0.78
N GLU A 18 14.92 5.01 -1.56
CA GLU A 18 14.94 5.19 -3.01
C GLU A 18 14.15 4.13 -3.80
N ASN A 19 13.83 3.00 -3.18
CA ASN A 19 12.97 1.97 -3.78
C ASN A 19 11.48 2.23 -3.54
N GLY A 20 11.14 3.21 -2.68
CA GLY A 20 9.75 3.59 -2.40
C GLY A 20 9.17 4.47 -3.51
N GLU A 21 7.90 4.25 -3.83
CA GLU A 21 7.11 5.22 -4.60
C GLU A 21 6.68 6.40 -3.70
N LEU A 22 6.26 7.51 -4.30
CA LEU A 22 5.68 8.64 -3.57
C LEU A 22 4.46 8.20 -2.75
N ILE A 23 4.33 8.72 -1.52
CA ILE A 23 3.20 8.39 -0.64
C ILE A 23 1.87 8.73 -1.33
N GLN A 24 0.99 7.74 -1.43
CA GLN A 24 -0.37 7.89 -1.92
C GLN A 24 -1.34 8.02 -0.73
N VAL A 25 -2.23 9.01 -0.80
CA VAL A 25 -3.27 9.25 0.22
C VAL A 25 -4.64 9.04 -0.43
N LEU A 26 -5.46 8.21 0.20
CA LEU A 26 -6.81 7.88 -0.25
C LEU A 26 -7.83 8.30 0.80
N ARG A 27 -8.99 8.76 0.36
CA ARG A 27 -10.15 9.04 1.20
C ARG A 27 -11.35 8.32 0.61
N TYR A 28 -11.97 7.47 1.41
CA TYR A 28 -13.21 6.78 1.06
C TYR A 28 -14.39 7.51 1.70
N GLU A 29 -15.41 7.79 0.90
CA GLU A 29 -16.72 8.22 1.37
C GLU A 29 -17.63 7.02 1.63
N GLN A 30 -18.81 7.27 2.22
CA GLN A 30 -19.77 6.22 2.49
C GLN A 30 -20.11 5.43 1.21
N HIS A 31 -20.14 4.10 1.32
CA HIS A 31 -20.37 3.16 0.22
C HIS A 31 -19.26 3.08 -0.84
N GLN A 32 -18.16 3.82 -0.70
CA GLN A 32 -17.00 3.62 -1.56
C GLN A 32 -16.16 2.43 -1.07
N PHE A 33 -15.60 1.71 -2.03
CA PHE A 33 -14.73 0.57 -1.76
C PHE A 33 -13.73 0.40 -2.90
N TYR A 34 -12.68 -0.38 -2.64
CA TYR A 34 -11.77 -0.84 -3.67
C TYR A 34 -11.93 -2.35 -3.84
N LYS A 35 -12.01 -2.83 -5.09
CA LYS A 35 -12.12 -4.26 -5.36
C LYS A 35 -10.83 -4.99 -4.98
N PRO A 36 -10.89 -6.25 -4.53
CA PRO A 36 -9.68 -7.05 -4.32
C PRO A 36 -8.80 -7.07 -5.57
N HIS A 37 -7.51 -6.87 -5.38
CA HIS A 37 -6.51 -6.76 -6.44
C HIS A 37 -5.12 -7.12 -5.93
N HIS A 38 -4.15 -7.08 -6.83
CA HIS A 38 -2.73 -7.17 -6.50
C HIS A 38 -2.05 -5.83 -6.74
N ASP A 39 -1.14 -5.46 -5.85
CA ASP A 39 -0.36 -4.22 -6.00
C ASP A 39 0.78 -4.37 -7.01
N TYR A 40 1.21 -5.60 -7.30
CA TYR A 40 2.25 -5.86 -8.29
C TYR A 40 1.74 -5.59 -9.71
N PHE A 41 2.65 -5.19 -10.59
CA PHE A 41 2.34 -4.97 -12.00
C PHE A 41 2.31 -6.30 -12.77
N SER A 42 1.27 -6.49 -13.58
CA SER A 42 1.13 -7.61 -14.51
C SER A 42 1.54 -7.25 -15.94
N ASP A 43 1.70 -5.96 -16.24
CA ASP A 43 2.04 -5.47 -17.56
C ASP A 43 3.54 -5.14 -17.70
N THR A 44 4.04 -5.29 -18.93
CA THR A 44 5.47 -5.07 -19.22
C THR A 44 5.86 -3.59 -19.27
N PHE A 45 4.90 -2.67 -19.38
CA PHE A 45 5.17 -1.24 -19.48
C PHE A 45 5.60 -0.67 -18.12
N ASN A 46 4.83 -0.93 -17.07
CA ASN A 46 5.15 -0.47 -15.72
C ASN A 46 6.40 -1.14 -15.18
N LEU A 47 6.55 -2.45 -15.41
CA LEU A 47 7.74 -3.22 -15.03
C LEU A 47 9.04 -2.61 -15.57
N LYS A 48 9.05 -2.18 -16.84
CA LYS A 48 10.24 -1.57 -17.47
C LYS A 48 10.55 -0.17 -16.95
N ARG A 49 9.56 0.55 -16.43
CA ARG A 49 9.71 1.97 -16.05
C ARG A 49 9.99 2.15 -14.56
N GLY A 50 9.42 1.30 -13.71
CA GLY A 50 9.50 1.44 -12.25
C GLY A 50 9.94 0.17 -11.51
N GLY A 51 10.18 -0.94 -12.22
CA GLY A 51 10.43 -2.23 -11.60
C GLY A 51 9.15 -2.88 -11.08
N GLN A 52 9.29 -3.85 -10.18
CA GLN A 52 8.17 -4.57 -9.56
C GLN A 52 8.02 -4.16 -8.10
N ARG A 53 6.77 -4.03 -7.64
CA ARG A 53 6.45 -3.85 -6.22
C ARG A 53 6.57 -5.19 -5.49
N ILE A 54 7.38 -5.20 -4.44
CA ILE A 54 7.64 -6.41 -3.64
C ILE A 54 6.86 -6.43 -2.32
N ALA A 55 6.43 -5.26 -1.84
CA ALA A 55 5.73 -5.09 -0.58
C ALA A 55 4.93 -3.77 -0.59
N THR A 56 3.87 -3.73 0.21
CA THR A 56 3.04 -2.53 0.43
C THR A 56 2.94 -2.24 1.91
N MET A 57 3.08 -0.97 2.27
CA MET A 57 2.80 -0.46 3.62
C MET A 57 1.48 0.31 3.59
N LEU A 58 0.45 -0.22 4.25
CA LEU A 58 -0.83 0.48 4.40
C LEU A 58 -0.90 1.15 5.78
N MET A 59 -1.19 2.44 5.81
CA MET A 59 -1.30 3.24 7.03
C MET A 59 -2.72 3.78 7.18
N TYR A 60 -3.42 3.39 8.24
CA TYR A 60 -4.74 3.96 8.57
C TYR A 60 -4.56 5.34 9.21
N LEU A 61 -5.18 6.36 8.62
CA LEU A 61 -5.03 7.75 9.03
C LEU A 61 -6.19 8.27 9.92
N SER A 62 -7.26 7.48 10.04
CA SER A 62 -8.45 7.78 10.83
C SER A 62 -8.94 6.51 11.53
N ASP A 63 -9.62 6.67 12.66
CA ASP A 63 -10.24 5.62 13.46
C ASP A 63 -11.77 5.74 13.51
N GLY A 64 -12.44 4.79 14.17
CA GLY A 64 -13.89 4.84 14.41
C GLY A 64 -14.77 4.60 13.18
N VAL A 65 -14.24 3.98 12.12
CA VAL A 65 -14.98 3.66 10.90
C VAL A 65 -15.70 2.32 11.04
N GLU A 66 -16.96 2.26 10.62
CA GLU A 66 -17.71 1.00 10.46
C GLU A 66 -17.54 0.48 9.02
N GLY A 67 -17.07 -0.76 8.88
CA GLY A 67 -16.55 -1.28 7.60
C GLY A 67 -15.18 -0.70 7.24
N GLY A 68 -14.78 -0.81 5.97
CA GLY A 68 -13.52 -0.26 5.47
C GLY A 68 -12.29 -1.11 5.80
N GLU A 69 -12.50 -2.39 6.13
CA GLU A 69 -11.44 -3.35 6.43
C GLU A 69 -10.57 -3.60 5.19
N THR A 70 -9.28 -3.86 5.42
CA THR A 70 -8.43 -4.43 4.38
C THR A 70 -8.60 -5.94 4.38
N TYR A 71 -9.41 -6.41 3.42
CA TYR A 71 -9.79 -7.81 3.30
C TYR A 71 -8.90 -8.56 2.29
N PHE A 72 -8.32 -9.68 2.72
CA PHE A 72 -7.52 -10.58 1.87
C PHE A 72 -8.32 -11.88 1.58
N PRO A 73 -8.97 -12.02 0.42
CA PRO A 73 -9.95 -13.09 0.16
C PRO A 73 -9.37 -14.51 0.11
N MET A 74 -8.06 -14.63 -0.09
CA MET A 74 -7.38 -15.93 -0.27
C MET A 74 -6.51 -16.32 0.91
N VAL A 75 -6.49 -15.52 1.98
CA VAL A 75 -5.76 -15.86 3.21
C VAL A 75 -6.71 -16.67 4.09
N PHE A 76 -6.47 -17.98 4.17
CA PHE A 76 -7.04 -18.79 5.25
C PHE A 76 -6.20 -18.55 6.51
N ILE A 77 -6.82 -17.98 7.55
CA ILE A 77 -6.26 -17.99 8.89
C ILE A 77 -6.46 -19.42 9.42
N LEU A 78 -5.37 -20.15 9.66
CA LEU A 78 -5.42 -21.41 10.42
C LEU A 78 -5.76 -21.13 11.89
#